data_AF-A0A1M6NJE2-F1
#
_entry.id   AF-A0A1M6NJE2-F1
#
_cell.length_a   1.000
_cell.length_b   1.000
_cell.length_c   1.000
_cell.angle_alpha   90.00
_cell.angle_beta   90.00
_cell.angle_gamma   90.00
#
_symmetry.space_group_name_H-M   'P 1'
#
loop_
_entity.id
_entity.type
_entity.pdbx_description
1 polymer ?
#
loop_
_entity_poly.entity_id
_entity_poly.type
_entity_poly.pdbx_seq_one_letter_code
_entity_poly.pdbx_strand_id
1 'polypeptide(L)'
;MYVTDIEVIELPEPQERSAQMGSVVFTSYERQIQVMCSLQGDENNSPAKKRLSFVRDALRQLSRMPEFRGGRAKLEFAPQLLPEGIG
;
A
#
# COMPACT_ATOMS: atom_id res chain seq x y z
N MET A 1 10.78 -7.43 -8.29
CA MET A 1 10.06 -6.21 -8.72
C MET A 1 10.67 -5.04 -7.99
N TYR A 2 11.28 -4.13 -8.75
CA TYR A 2 11.85 -2.89 -8.25
C TYR A 2 10.82 -1.76 -8.39
N VAL A 3 10.26 -1.32 -7.27
CA VAL A 3 9.23 -0.28 -7.19
C VAL A 3 9.91 1.08 -7.28
N THR A 4 9.51 1.87 -8.27
CA THR A 4 10.01 3.21 -8.55
C THR A 4 9.06 4.31 -8.12
N ASP A 5 7.78 3.98 -7.92
CA ASP A 5 6.78 4.93 -7.47
C ASP A 5 5.63 4.26 -6.68
N ILE A 6 5.04 5.01 -5.74
CA ILE A 6 3.91 4.58 -4.92
C ILE A 6 2.86 5.69 -4.85
N GLU A 7 1.71 5.44 -5.45
CA GLU A 7 0.54 6.33 -5.37
C GLU A 7 -0.49 5.78 -4.39
N VAL A 8 -1.09 6.68 -3.61
CA VAL A 8 -2.21 6.34 -2.71
C VAL A 8 -3.40 7.18 -3.12
N ILE A 9 -4.48 6.50 -3.50
CA ILE A 9 -5.74 7.11 -3.94
C ILE A 9 -6.76 6.80 -2.85
N GLU A 10 -7.19 7.82 -2.12
CA GLU A 10 -8.28 7.68 -1.16
C GLU A 10 -9.61 7.60 -1.91
N LEU A 11 -10.43 6.60 -1.57
CA LEU A 11 -11.75 6.44 -2.16
C LEU A 11 -12.79 7.09 -1.24
N PRO A 12 -13.81 7.76 -1.80
CA PRO A 12 -14.88 8.34 -1.00
C PRO A 12 -15.58 7.24 -0.20
N GLU A 13 -15.73 7.48 1.11
CA GLU A 13 -16.39 6.54 1.99
C GLU A 13 -17.89 6.51 1.68
N PRO A 14 -18.48 5.33 1.40
CA PRO A 14 -19.94 5.21 1.42
C PRO A 14 -20.42 5.48 2.85
N GLN A 15 -21.44 6.32 3.01
CA GLN A 15 -21.94 6.87 4.28
C GLN A 15 -22.27 5.82 5.37
N GLU A 16 -22.31 4.53 5.02
CA GLU A 16 -22.64 3.41 5.90
C GLU A 16 -21.43 2.58 6.37
N ARG A 17 -20.20 2.87 5.91
CA ARG A 17 -19.01 2.09 6.28
C ARG A 17 -18.10 2.84 7.24
N SER A 18 -17.82 2.23 8.39
CA SER A 18 -16.82 2.68 9.38
C SER A 18 -15.37 2.44 8.93
N ALA A 19 -15.14 2.17 7.64
CA ALA A 19 -13.85 1.76 7.11
C ALA A 19 -13.42 2.68 5.96
N GLN A 20 -12.22 3.24 6.09
CA GLN A 20 -11.58 4.07 5.09
C GLN A 20 -11.11 3.19 3.93
N MET A 21 -11.65 3.44 2.75
CA MET A 21 -11.26 2.73 1.53
C MET A 21 -10.21 3.51 0.75
N GLY A 22 -9.29 2.79 0.12
CA GLY A 22 -8.27 3.39 -0.71
C GLY A 22 -7.61 2.39 -1.63
N SER A 23 -6.85 2.91 -2.58
CA SER A 23 -6.01 2.14 -3.49
C SER A 23 -4.56 2.50 -3.27
N VAL A 24 -3.69 1.50 -3.28
CA VAL A 24 -2.24 1.71 -3.38
C VAL A 24 -1.76 1.14 -4.71
N VAL A 25 -1.03 1.95 -5.46
CA VAL A 25 -0.49 1.58 -6.76
C VAL A 25 1.03 1.53 -6.65
N PHE A 26 1.60 0.35 -6.90
CA PHE A 26 3.04 0.13 -6.95
C PHE A 26 3.48 0.07 -8.41
N THR A 27 4.32 1.01 -8.82
CA THR A 27 4.83 1.10 -10.19
C THR A 27 6.26 0.61 -10.25
N SER A 28 6.58 -0.20 -11.26
CA SER A 28 7.94 -0.60 -11.64
C SER A 28 8.13 -0.40 -13.15
N TYR A 29 9.36 -0.52 -13.64
CA TYR A 29 9.64 -0.46 -15.08
C TYR A 29 8.91 -1.54 -15.90
N GLU A 30 8.64 -2.70 -15.31
CA GLU A 30 8.09 -3.86 -16.02
C GLU A 30 6.56 -3.95 -15.93
N ARG A 31 5.98 -3.42 -14.83
CA ARG A 31 4.55 -3.56 -14.52
C ARG A 31 4.09 -2.61 -13.43
N GLN A 32 2.78 -2.49 -13.31
CA GLN A 32 2.09 -1.82 -12.23
C GLN A 32 1.20 -2.81 -11.48
N ILE A 33 1.10 -2.65 -10.15
CA ILE A 33 0.22 -3.46 -9.30
C ILE A 33 -0.65 -2.53 -8.46
N GLN A 34 -1.96 -2.67 -8.60
CA GLN A 34 -2.94 -1.94 -7.82
C GLN A 34 -3.52 -2.83 -6.72
N VAL A 35 -3.55 -2.35 -5.49
CA VAL A 35 -4.05 -3.07 -4.32
C VAL A 35 -5.16 -2.25 -3.64
N MET A 36 -6.34 -2.84 -3.53
CA MET A 36 -7.47 -2.27 -2.79
C MET A 36 -7.27 -2.48 -1.29
N CYS A 37 -7.32 -1.40 -0.52
CA CYS A 37 -7.09 -1.40 0.92
C CYS A 37 -8.33 -0.92 1.66
N SER A 38 -8.55 -1.49 2.85
CA SER A 38 -9.63 -1.10 3.75
C SER A 38 -9.06 -0.98 5.16
N LEU A 39 -9.03 0.23 5.69
CA LEU A 39 -8.53 0.53 7.02
C LEU A 39 -9.72 0.69 7.96
N GLN A 40 -9.73 -0.05 9.07
CA GLN A 40 -10.73 0.12 10.12
C GLN A 40 -10.27 1.21 11.09
N GLY A 41 -11.18 2.14 11.44
CA GLY A 41 -10.98 3.08 12.54
C GLY A 41 -10.53 4.49 12.13
N ASP A 42 -10.78 5.42 13.04
CA ASP A 42 -10.49 6.86 12.95
C ASP A 42 -9.07 7.21 13.47
N GLU A 43 -8.19 6.21 13.60
CA GLU A 43 -6.90 6.37 14.30
C GLU A 43 -5.83 7.15 13.49
N ASN A 44 -6.12 7.53 12.25
CA ASN A 44 -5.18 8.25 11.38
C ASN A 44 -5.54 9.72 11.20
N ASN A 45 -5.52 10.47 12.30
CA ASN A 45 -5.75 11.93 12.31
C ASN A 45 -4.73 12.75 11.49
N SER A 46 -3.66 12.13 10.95
CA SER A 46 -2.68 12.80 10.08
C SER A 46 -2.67 12.16 8.69
N PRO A 47 -2.72 12.95 7.59
CA PRO A 47 -2.62 12.45 6.22
C PRO A 47 -1.39 11.56 5.98
N ALA A 48 -0.26 11.86 6.62
CA ALA A 48 0.97 11.05 6.51
C ALA A 48 0.81 9.66 7.14
N LYS A 49 0.20 9.57 8.33
CA LYS A 49 -0.07 8.29 9.00
C LYS A 49 -1.11 7.46 8.26
N LYS A 50 -2.13 8.14 7.67
CA LYS A 50 -3.12 7.50 6.80
C LYS A 50 -2.48 6.87 5.57
N ARG A 51 -1.65 7.64 4.85
CA ARG A 51 -0.88 7.15 3.69
C ARG A 51 -0.02 5.95 4.05
N LEU A 52 0.73 6.03 5.16
CA LEU A 52 1.56 4.94 5.66
C LEU A 52 0.73 3.67 5.95
N SER A 53 -0.45 3.83 6.55
CA SER A 53 -1.31 2.70 6.90
C SER A 53 -1.86 2.00 5.67
N PHE A 54 -2.23 2.74 4.63
CA PHE A 54 -2.61 2.16 3.33
C PHE A 54 -1.44 1.39 2.71
N VAL A 55 -0.25 1.99 2.66
CA VAL A 55 0.95 1.33 2.13
C VAL A 55 1.25 0.05 2.91
N ARG A 56 1.15 0.07 4.25
CA ARG A 56 1.38 -1.10 5.10
C ARG A 56 0.38 -2.22 4.84
N ASP A 57 -0.91 -1.90 4.72
CA ASP A 57 -1.92 -2.91 4.39
C ASP A 57 -1.70 -3.47 2.98
N ALA A 58 -1.36 -2.62 2.02
CA ALA A 58 -1.06 -3.04 0.66
C ALA A 58 0.15 -3.99 0.60
N LEU A 59 1.25 -3.69 1.30
CA LEU A 59 2.41 -4.58 1.41
C LEU A 59 2.04 -5.92 2.05
N ARG A 60 1.19 -5.90 3.09
CA ARG A 60 0.68 -7.13 3.72
C ARG A 60 -0.12 -7.97 2.72
N GLN A 61 -0.97 -7.34 1.90
CA GLN A 61 -1.71 -8.06 0.86
C GLN A 61 -0.78 -8.63 -0.22
N LEU A 62 0.19 -7.84 -0.71
CA LEU A 62 1.20 -8.31 -1.66
C LEU A 62 1.96 -9.53 -1.13
N SER A 63 2.35 -9.53 0.15
CA SER A 63 3.06 -10.68 0.76
C SER A 63 2.27 -11.99 0.74
N ARG A 64 0.94 -11.91 0.61
CA ARG A 64 0.03 -13.06 0.55
C ARG A 64 -0.24 -13.53 -0.88
N MET A 65 0.09 -12.72 -1.88
CA MET A 65 -0.06 -13.07 -3.27
C MET A 65 0.92 -14.19 -3.66
N PRO A 66 0.49 -15.21 -4.43
CA PRO A 66 1.33 -16.36 -4.79
C PRO A 66 2.66 -15.99 -5.47
N GLU A 67 2.69 -14.88 -6.19
CA GLU A 67 3.85 -14.39 -6.94
C GLU A 67 4.97 -13.90 -6.00
N PHE A 68 4.61 -13.34 -4.84
CA PHE A 68 5.55 -12.78 -3.87
C PHE A 68 5.77 -13.71 -2.66
N ARG A 69 4.86 -14.66 -2.45
CA ARG A 69 4.94 -15.64 -1.37
C ARG A 69 6.18 -16.53 -1.54
N GLY A 70 6.93 -16.73 -0.45
CA GLY A 70 8.08 -17.65 -0.41
C GLY A 70 9.30 -17.18 -1.19
N GLY A 71 9.41 -15.89 -1.53
CA GLY A 71 10.60 -15.32 -2.17
C GLY A 71 10.68 -15.52 -3.68
N ARG A 72 9.61 -16.01 -4.34
CA ARG A 72 9.56 -16.18 -5.81
C ARG A 72 9.72 -14.87 -6.57
N ALA A 73 9.19 -13.77 -6.02
CA ALA A 73 9.46 -12.42 -6.46
C ALA A 73 9.76 -11.56 -5.23
N LYS A 74 10.93 -10.90 -5.22
CA LYS A 74 11.29 -9.94 -4.18
C LYS A 74 10.74 -8.55 -4.52
N LEU A 75 10.12 -7.89 -3.55
CA LEU A 75 9.79 -6.46 -3.65
C LEU A 75 10.98 -5.66 -3.14
N GLU A 76 11.47 -4.75 -3.97
CA GLU A 76 12.53 -3.81 -3.64
C GLU A 76 12.02 -2.41 -3.96
N PHE A 77 12.43 -1.42 -3.18
CA PHE A 77 11.93 -0.06 -3.30
C PHE A 77 13.08 0.89 -3.57
N ALA A 78 12.84 1.90 -4.42
CA ALA A 78 13.77 3.00 -4.55
C ALA A 78 13.96 3.68 -3.18
N PRO A 79 15.19 4.11 -2.82
CA PRO A 79 15.53 4.59 -1.47
C PRO A 79 14.60 5.68 -0.93
N GLN A 80 14.06 6.53 -1.82
CA GLN A 80 13.19 7.65 -1.49
C GLN A 80 11.72 7.29 -1.21
N LEU A 81 11.30 6.03 -1.41
CA LEU A 81 9.88 5.65 -1.36
C LEU A 81 9.40 5.15 0.01
N LEU A 82 10.30 4.64 0.85
CA LEU A 82 9.95 4.20 2.19
C LEU A 82 10.35 5.29 3.19
N PRO A 83 9.42 5.80 4.01
CA PRO A 83 9.81 6.61 5.15
C PRO A 83 10.64 5.74 6.11
N GLU A 84 11.70 6.32 6.67
CA GLU A 84 12.57 5.64 7.64
C GLU A 84 11.71 4.96 8.72
N GLY A 85 11.85 3.63 8.90
CA GLY A 85 11.16 2.87 9.94
C GLY A 85 10.12 1.84 9.49
N ILE A 86 10.02 1.51 8.19
CA ILE A 86 9.35 0.28 7.74
C ILE A 86 10.43 -0.76 7.39
N GLY A 87 10.96 -1.42 8.42
CA GLY A 87 11.92 -2.52 8.33
C GLY A 87 11.60 -3.58 9.38
#